data_AF-A0A3A5L936-F1
#
_entry.id   AF-A0A3A5L936-F1
#
_cell.length_a   1.000
_cell.length_b   1.000
_cell.length_c   1.000
_cell.angle_alpha   90.00
_cell.angle_beta   90.00
_cell.angle_gamma   90.00
#
_symmetry.space_group_name_H-M   'P 1'
#
loop_
_entity.id
_entity.type
_entity.pdbx_description
1 polymer ?
#
loop_
_entity_poly.entity_id
_entity_poly.type
_entity_poly.pdbx_seq_one_letter_code
_entity_poly.pdbx_strand_id
1 'polypeptide(L)'
;MHQKETPHLAEPCKTPWQKVHAKFGMSPSQFARVLNRHRSKISRALSDEKGLISGKDQELIIQAAADHKVPLTSDDLTPEVQ
;
A
#
# COMPACT_ATOMS: atom_id res chain seq x y z
N MET A 1 34.26 17.86 18.85
CA MET A 1 33.84 16.70 18.02
C MET A 1 32.56 16.16 18.62
N HIS A 2 31.42 16.39 18.00
CA HIS A 2 30.15 15.77 18.42
C HIS A 2 29.52 15.17 17.17
N GLN A 3 29.83 13.90 16.94
CA GLN A 3 29.09 13.09 15.97
C GLN A 3 27.68 12.93 16.55
N LYS A 4 26.70 13.62 15.95
CA LYS A 4 25.30 13.32 16.20
C LYS A 4 25.02 12.06 15.41
N GLU A 5 25.00 10.91 16.08
CA GLU A 5 24.49 9.67 15.52
C GLU A 5 23.03 9.90 15.17
N THR A 6 22.76 10.13 13.89
CA THR A 6 21.41 10.12 13.34
C THR A 6 20.84 8.73 13.60
N PRO A 7 19.74 8.57 14.36
CA PRO A 7 19.15 7.26 14.51
C PRO A 7 18.73 6.80 13.12
N HIS A 8 19.23 5.63 12.72
CA HIS A 8 18.78 4.93 11.53
C HIS A 8 17.32 4.57 11.78
N LEU A 9 16.40 5.49 11.46
CA LEU A 9 14.97 5.27 11.52
C LEU A 9 14.70 4.11 10.57
N ALA A 10 14.48 2.92 11.13
CA ALA A 10 13.94 1.80 10.38
C ALA A 10 12.70 2.33 9.66
N GLU A 11 12.70 2.28 8.33
CA GLU A 11 11.52 2.64 7.52
C GLU A 11 10.32 1.89 8.14
N PRO A 12 9.21 2.57 8.44
CA PRO A 12 8.06 1.89 9.01
C PRO A 12 7.66 0.76 8.06
N CYS A 13 7.56 -0.46 8.56
CA CYS A 13 7.08 -1.62 7.79
C CYS A 13 5.73 -1.23 7.17
N LYS A 14 5.74 -1.04 5.85
CA LYS A 14 4.54 -0.61 5.11
C LYS A 14 3.52 -1.74 5.14
N THR A 15 2.28 -1.40 5.46
CA THR A 15 1.18 -2.37 5.36
C THR A 15 0.94 -2.75 3.90
N PRO A 16 0.30 -3.89 3.61
CA PRO A 16 -0.02 -4.28 2.23
C PRO A 16 -0.70 -3.16 1.43
N TRP A 17 -1.70 -2.49 2.00
CA TRP A 17 -2.34 -1.34 1.35
C TRP A 17 -1.38 -0.20 1.02
N GLN A 18 -0.43 0.10 1.91
CA GLN A 18 0.57 1.14 1.68
C GLN A 18 1.60 0.74 0.62
N LYS A 19 2.05 -0.52 0.60
CA LYS A 19 2.95 -1.06 -0.44
C LYS A 19 2.31 -0.96 -1.82
N VAL A 20 1.08 -1.47 -1.95
CA VAL A 20 0.30 -1.42 -3.19
C VAL A 20 0.14 0.04 -3.64
N HIS A 21 -0.37 0.92 -2.78
CA HIS A 21 -0.61 2.32 -3.15
C HIS A 21 0.68 3.03 -3.60
N ALA A 22 1.81 2.77 -2.93
CA ALA A 22 3.11 3.31 -3.32
C ALA A 22 3.52 2.86 -4.73
N LYS A 23 3.25 1.60 -5.11
CA LYS A 23 3.56 1.07 -6.46
C LYS A 23 2.69 1.68 -7.56
N PHE A 24 1.43 1.99 -7.26
CA PHE A 24 0.58 2.69 -8.22
C PHE A 24 1.03 4.14 -8.45
N GLY A 25 1.69 4.77 -7.48
CA GLY A 25 2.24 6.12 -7.64
C GLY A 25 1.19 7.22 -7.85
N MET A 26 -0.06 6.96 -7.47
CA MET A 26 -1.20 7.84 -7.67
C MET A 26 -1.62 8.51 -6.36
N SER A 27 -2.44 9.55 -6.44
CA SER A 27 -3.11 10.06 -5.23
C SER A 27 -4.15 9.06 -4.70
N PRO A 28 -4.48 9.05 -3.39
CA PRO A 28 -5.50 8.16 -2.84
C PRO A 28 -6.86 8.26 -3.53
N SER A 29 -7.21 9.44 -4.05
CA SER A 29 -8.47 9.66 -4.77
C SER A 29 -8.45 9.03 -6.17
N GLN A 30 -7.31 9.08 -6.87
CA GLN A 30 -7.15 8.40 -8.16
C GLN A 30 -7.12 6.88 -7.97
N PHE A 31 -6.37 6.40 -6.97
CA PHE A 31 -6.31 4.98 -6.65
C PHE A 31 -7.69 4.41 -6.29
N ALA A 32 -8.50 5.15 -5.52
CA ALA A 32 -9.89 4.78 -5.23
C ALA A 32 -10.75 4.66 -6.51
N ARG A 33 -10.57 5.55 -7.49
CA ARG A 33 -11.29 5.48 -8.76
C ARG A 33 -10.87 4.26 -9.58
N VAL A 34 -9.57 3.98 -9.66
CA VAL A 34 -9.03 2.80 -10.36
C VAL A 34 -9.61 1.51 -9.78
N LEU A 35 -9.69 1.39 -8.46
CA LEU A 35 -10.27 0.21 -7.80
C LEU A 35 -11.81 0.22 -7.77
N ASN A 36 -12.47 1.24 -8.32
CA ASN A 36 -13.91 1.47 -8.20
C ASN A 36 -14.39 1.39 -6.73
N ARG A 37 -13.65 2.02 -5.82
CA ARG A 37 -13.93 2.09 -4.38
C ARG A 37 -14.17 3.53 -3.92
N HIS A 38 -14.92 3.66 -2.83
CA HIS A 38 -15.06 4.96 -2.17
C HIS A 38 -13.73 5.43 -1.57
N ARG A 39 -13.42 6.73 -1.72
CA ARG A 39 -12.22 7.37 -1.15
C ARG A 39 -12.06 7.15 0.34
N SER A 40 -13.16 7.09 1.10
CA SER A 40 -13.15 6.89 2.56
C SER A 40 -12.64 5.50 2.93
N LYS A 41 -12.93 4.49 2.11
CA LYS A 41 -12.40 3.13 2.30
C LYS A 41 -10.89 3.10 2.11
N ILE A 42 -10.40 3.68 1.01
CA ILE A 42 -8.96 3.75 0.73
C ILE A 42 -8.23 4.57 1.80
N SER A 43 -8.77 5.73 2.19
CA SER A 43 -8.18 6.55 3.24
C SER A 43 -8.06 5.80 4.57
N ARG A 44 -9.11 5.06 4.97
CA ARG A 44 -9.05 4.24 6.19
C ARG A 44 -8.01 3.13 6.07
N ALA A 45 -7.95 2.45 4.92
CA ALA A 45 -7.01 1.36 4.69
C ALA A 45 -5.54 1.81 4.69
N LEU A 46 -5.25 3.03 4.20
CA LEU A 46 -3.90 3.59 4.21
C LEU A 46 -3.45 4.10 5.59
N SER A 47 -4.40 4.47 6.45
CA SER A 47 -4.15 4.90 7.84
C SER A 47 -4.25 3.77 8.86
N ASP A 48 -4.71 2.59 8.45
CA ASP A 48 -4.82 1.41 9.31
C ASP A 48 -3.43 0.81 9.55
N GLU A 49 -3.06 0.63 10.81
CA GLU A 49 -1.79 0.06 11.25
C GLU A 49 -1.58 -1.38 10.77
N LYS A 50 -2.66 -2.15 10.60
CA LYS A 50 -2.58 -3.51 10.05
C LYS A 50 -2.66 -3.50 8.52
N GLY A 51 -3.47 -2.59 7.98
CA GLY A 51 -3.65 -2.38 6.54
C GLY A 51 -3.80 -3.67 5.74
N LEU A 52 -4.62 -4.61 6.24
CA LEU A 52 -4.85 -5.90 5.59
C LEU A 52 -5.75 -5.76 4.36
N ILE A 53 -5.45 -6.54 3.33
CA ILE A 53 -6.22 -6.60 2.09
C ILE A 53 -7.19 -7.77 2.19
N SER A 54 -8.49 -7.51 1.97
CA SER A 54 -9.49 -8.57 1.86
C SER A 54 -9.37 -9.29 0.51
N GLY A 55 -9.77 -10.55 0.41
CA GLY A 55 -9.71 -11.29 -0.87
C GLY A 55 -10.39 -10.55 -2.03
N LYS A 56 -11.56 -9.94 -1.78
CA LYS A 56 -12.25 -9.12 -2.79
C LYS A 56 -11.46 -7.88 -3.21
N ASP A 57 -10.77 -7.22 -2.27
CA ASP A 57 -9.93 -6.08 -2.62
C ASP A 57 -8.64 -6.53 -3.32
N GLN A 58 -8.11 -7.69 -2.96
CA GLN A 58 -6.95 -8.29 -3.61
C GLN A 58 -7.22 -8.57 -5.09
N GLU A 59 -8.37 -9.18 -5.42
CA GLU A 59 -8.80 -9.40 -6.81
C GLU A 59 -8.86 -8.10 -7.61
N LEU A 60 -9.46 -7.04 -7.04
CA LEU A 60 -9.55 -5.72 -7.66
C LEU A 60 -8.17 -5.09 -7.87
N ILE A 61 -7.27 -5.22 -6.89
CA ILE A 61 -5.91 -4.71 -6.97
C ILE A 61 -5.11 -5.43 -8.05
N ILE A 62 -5.21 -6.75 -8.14
CA ILE A 62 -4.52 -7.55 -9.16
C ILE A 62 -5.00 -7.16 -10.55
N GLN A 63 -6.32 -7.04 -10.75
CA GLN A 63 -6.89 -6.61 -12.02
C GLN A 63 -6.41 -5.20 -12.40
N ALA A 64 -6.52 -4.25 -11.46
CA ALA A 64 -6.06 -2.89 -11.69
C ALA A 64 -4.54 -2.81 -11.96
N ALA A 65 -3.73 -3.65 -11.31
CA ALA A 65 -2.30 -3.69 -11.53
C ALA A 65 -1.98 -4.19 -12.95
N ALA A 66 -2.71 -5.21 -13.43
CA ALA A 66 -2.59 -5.68 -14.81
C ALA A 66 -2.97 -4.59 -15.83
N ASP A 67 -4.11 -3.92 -15.62
CA ASP A 67 -4.63 -2.88 -16.52
C ASP A 67 -3.69 -1.67 -16.60
N HIS A 68 -3.08 -1.30 -15.47
CA HIS A 68 -2.15 -0.18 -15.36
C HIS A 68 -0.67 -0.55 -15.52
N LYS A 69 -0.37 -1.83 -15.83
CA LYS A 69 1.00 -2.36 -15.96
C LYS A 69 1.88 -2.09 -14.73
N VAL A 70 1.28 -2.14 -13.54
CA VAL A 70 1.99 -1.99 -12.26
C VAL A 70 2.58 -3.35 -11.88
N PRO A 71 3.91 -3.45 -11.67
CA PRO A 71 4.55 -4.70 -11.29
C PRO A 71 4.24 -5.03 -9.82
N LEU A 72 3.20 -5.82 -9.60
CA LEU A 72 2.76 -6.26 -8.28
C LEU A 72 3.21 -7.70 -8.01
N THR A 73 3.75 -7.95 -6.82
CA THR A 73 4.18 -9.28 -6.35
C THR A 73 3.34 -9.70 -5.14
N SER A 74 3.40 -10.99 -4.79
CA SER A 74 2.70 -11.53 -3.63
C SER A 74 3.11 -10.83 -2.32
N ASP A 75 4.39 -10.48 -2.18
CA ASP A 75 4.92 -9.78 -1.00
C ASP A 75 4.35 -8.36 -0.79
N ASP A 76 3.83 -7.74 -1.85
CA ASP A 76 3.13 -6.45 -1.72
C ASP A 76 1.73 -6.62 -1.12
N LEU A 77 1.13 -7.80 -1.31
CA LEU A 77 -0.25 -8.11 -0.93
C LEU A 77 -0.33 -8.77 0.45
N THR A 78 0.77 -9.31 0.96
CA THR A 78 0.84 -9.98 2.25
C THR A 78 1.55 -9.11 3.29
N PRO A 79 1.12 -9.15 4.56
CA PRO A 79 1.88 -8.51 5.63
C PRO A 79 3.26 -9.16 5.74
N GLU A 80 4.28 -8.35 6.02
CA GLU A 80 5.57 -8.91 6.46
C GLU A 80 5.33 -9.53 7.82
N VAL A 81 5.49 -10.85 7.91
CA VAL A 81 5.41 -11.58 9.17
C VAL A 81 6.58 -11.07 10.02
N GLN A 82 6.27 -10.36 11.11
CA GLN A 82 7.24 -10.10 12.17
C GLN A 82 7.47 -11.35 13.00
#